data_AF-A0A7C9QTN1-F1
#
_entry.id   AF-A0A7C9QTN1-F1
#
_cell.length_a   1.000
_cell.length_b   1.000
_cell.length_c   1.000
_cell.angle_alpha   90.00
_cell.angle_beta   90.00
_cell.angle_gamma   90.00
#
_symmetry.space_group_name_H-M   'P 1'
#
loop_
_entity.id
_entity.type
_entity.pdbx_description
1 polymer ?
#
loop_
_entity_poly.entity_id
_entity_poly.type
_entity_poly.pdbx_seq_one_letter_code
_entity_poly.pdbx_strand_id
1 'polypeptide(L)'
;MNCYQIAFIFTADDSSLPLSAFLALTDSNTFLSGANYIQQVLPYTTSSTPPLVNLSFAAKQIQFVCGLSSISTARQGLEVVTYVSGEGTSLQLNLGNSSPTFNMSYRFLGGVGSGQLVVGNNSILFPTA
;
A
#
# COMPACT_ATOMS: atom_id res chain seq x y z
N MET A 1 16.59 4.52 15.13
CA MET A 1 15.33 4.56 14.37
C MET A 1 15.70 4.37 12.91
N ASN A 2 15.16 3.35 12.27
CA ASN A 2 15.51 3.03 10.88
C ASN A 2 14.47 3.64 9.93
N CYS A 3 14.85 3.98 8.72
CA CYS A 3 13.93 4.45 7.69
C CYS A 3 13.82 3.41 6.60
N TYR A 4 12.59 2.98 6.30
CA TYR A 4 12.31 2.00 5.27
C TYR A 4 11.41 2.61 4.20
N GLN A 5 11.79 2.44 2.94
CA GLN A 5 10.91 2.78 1.83
C GLN A 5 10.15 1.51 1.42
N ILE A 6 8.82 1.57 1.40
CA ILE A 6 7.94 0.41 1.18
C ILE A 6 6.95 0.74 0.07
N ALA A 7 6.84 -0.17 -0.89
CA ALA A 7 5.79 -0.19 -1.89
C ALA A 7 4.67 -1.12 -1.44
N PHE A 8 3.46 -0.58 -1.23
CA PHE A 8 2.24 -1.35 -1.03
C PHE A 8 1.51 -1.47 -2.35
N ILE A 9 1.19 -2.70 -2.75
CA ILE A 9 0.64 -3.03 -4.06
C ILE A 9 -0.75 -3.62 -3.88
N PHE A 10 -1.70 -3.10 -4.64
CA PHE A 10 -3.10 -3.50 -4.60
C PHE A 10 -3.54 -3.85 -6.01
N THR A 11 -4.13 -5.03 -6.18
CA THR A 11 -4.68 -5.48 -7.47
C THR A 11 -6.06 -6.10 -7.31
N ALA A 12 -6.97 -5.79 -8.23
CA ALA A 12 -8.24 -6.47 -8.39
C ALA A 12 -8.22 -7.23 -9.70
N ASP A 13 -8.40 -8.54 -9.63
CA ASP A 13 -8.50 -9.40 -10.82
C ASP A 13 -9.83 -9.18 -11.56
N ASP A 14 -10.84 -8.64 -10.86
CA ASP A 14 -12.11 -8.19 -11.45
C ASP A 14 -12.18 -6.66 -11.57
N SER A 15 -12.37 -6.16 -12.79
CA SER A 15 -12.50 -4.74 -13.12
C SER A 15 -13.87 -4.12 -12.80
N SER A 16 -14.84 -4.94 -12.37
CA SER A 16 -16.22 -4.51 -12.13
C SER A 16 -16.40 -3.76 -10.80
N LEU A 17 -15.38 -3.75 -9.93
CA LEU A 17 -15.42 -3.10 -8.63
C LEU A 17 -14.30 -2.06 -8.49
N PRO A 18 -14.55 -0.90 -7.85
CA PRO A 18 -13.52 0.10 -7.59
C PRO A 18 -12.48 -0.40 -6.59
N LEU A 19 -11.20 -0.07 -6.77
CA LEU A 19 -10.16 -0.31 -5.75
C LEU A 19 -10.34 0.63 -4.56
N SER A 20 -10.52 0.09 -3.36
CA SER A 20 -10.54 0.88 -2.12
C SER A 20 -9.87 0.12 -0.99
N ALA A 21 -8.86 0.74 -0.38
CA ALA A 21 -8.12 0.15 0.73
C ALA A 21 -7.82 1.17 1.82
N PHE A 22 -7.67 0.65 3.03
CA PHE A 22 -7.31 1.36 4.24
C PHE A 22 -6.17 0.59 4.92
N LEU A 23 -5.07 1.26 5.20
CA LEU A 23 -3.94 0.68 5.88
C LEU A 23 -3.60 1.54 7.09
N ALA A 24 -3.77 0.98 8.28
CA ALA A 24 -3.46 1.66 9.54
C ALA A 24 -2.32 0.95 10.26
N LEU A 25 -1.35 1.72 10.76
CA LEU A 25 -0.30 1.21 11.63
C LEU A 25 -0.87 1.04 13.05
N THR A 26 -0.61 -0.10 13.67
CA THR A 26 -1.16 -0.45 14.99
C THR A 26 -0.13 -0.41 16.11
N ASP A 27 1.14 -0.16 15.78
CA ASP A 27 2.26 -0.04 16.71
C ASP A 27 2.82 1.40 16.76
N SER A 28 4.06 1.56 17.20
CA SER A 28 4.75 2.86 17.30
C SER A 28 5.29 3.40 15.97
N ASN A 29 5.35 2.60 14.89
CA ASN A 29 5.87 3.03 13.59
C ASN A 29 5.01 4.13 12.94
N THR A 30 5.60 4.99 12.11
CA THR A 30 4.86 6.07 11.43
C THR A 30 5.18 6.17 9.95
N PHE A 31 4.20 6.57 9.14
CA PHE A 31 4.44 7.06 7.79
C PHE A 31 5.11 8.42 7.84
N LEU A 32 6.25 8.53 7.18
CA LEU A 32 7.00 9.77 7.06
C LEU A 32 6.50 10.57 5.87
N SER A 33 6.38 11.89 6.03
CA SER A 33 5.98 12.83 5.00
C SER A 33 6.79 14.14 5.09
N GLY A 34 6.83 14.91 4.00
CA GLY A 34 7.58 16.17 3.89
C GLY A 34 8.58 16.18 2.74
N ALA A 35 9.40 17.24 2.66
CA ALA A 35 10.28 17.48 1.52
C ALA A 35 11.30 16.36 1.22
N ASN A 36 11.68 15.60 2.24
CA ASN A 36 12.65 14.49 2.12
C ASN A 36 11.99 13.12 1.94
N TYR A 37 10.66 13.03 2.03
CA TYR A 37 9.89 11.78 2.03
C TYR A 37 8.75 11.91 1.05
N ILE A 38 9.04 11.60 -0.22
CA ILE A 38 8.06 11.68 -1.30
C ILE A 38 7.22 10.40 -1.30
N GLN A 39 5.90 10.55 -1.13
CA GLN A 39 4.95 9.46 -1.39
C GLN A 39 4.68 9.42 -2.90
N GLN A 40 4.73 8.24 -3.50
CA GLN A 40 4.45 8.07 -4.92
C GLN A 40 3.25 7.15 -5.11
N VAL A 41 2.42 7.49 -6.09
CA VAL A 41 1.33 6.64 -6.53
C VAL A 41 1.56 6.32 -8.00
N LEU A 42 1.72 5.03 -8.28
CA LEU A 42 2.18 4.52 -9.56
C LEU A 42 1.18 3.50 -10.13
N PRO A 43 1.09 3.39 -11.46
CA PRO A 43 0.38 2.28 -12.07
C PRO A 43 1.03 0.97 -11.66
N TYR A 44 0.23 -0.03 -11.31
CA TYR A 44 0.72 -1.38 -11.17
C TYR A 44 0.10 -2.25 -12.25
N THR A 45 0.96 -2.89 -13.04
CA THR A 45 0.60 -3.82 -14.13
C THR A 45 -0.03 -3.22 -15.38
N THR A 46 0.01 -1.89 -15.52
CA THR A 46 -0.47 -1.13 -16.68
C THR A 46 0.43 0.10 -16.92
N SER A 47 0.14 0.90 -17.95
CA SER A 47 0.83 2.17 -18.23
C SER A 47 0.24 3.40 -17.50
N SER A 48 -0.90 3.26 -16.81
CA SER A 48 -1.60 4.38 -16.14
C SER A 48 -2.32 3.94 -14.86
N THR A 49 -2.31 4.79 -13.83
CA THR A 49 -3.04 4.54 -12.58
C THR A 49 -4.54 4.47 -12.84
N PRO A 50 -5.30 3.63 -12.13
CA PRO A 50 -6.75 3.72 -12.16
C PRO A 50 -7.21 5.11 -11.70
N PRO A 51 -8.39 5.60 -12.12
CA PRO A 51 -8.85 6.95 -11.77
C PRO A 51 -8.91 7.13 -10.24
N LEU A 52 -7.99 7.92 -9.66
CA LEU A 52 -7.98 8.18 -8.22
C LEU A 52 -9.12 9.13 -7.86
N VAL A 53 -10.02 8.68 -6.99
CA VAL A 53 -11.16 9.47 -6.48
C VAL A 53 -10.77 10.14 -5.16
N ASN A 54 -10.10 9.41 -4.29
CA ASN A 54 -9.63 9.90 -3.00
C ASN A 54 -8.28 9.28 -2.64
N LEU A 55 -7.41 10.07 -2.03
CA LEU A 55 -6.17 9.63 -1.42
C LEU A 55 -5.91 10.47 -0.18
N SER A 56 -5.60 9.82 0.93
CA SER A 56 -5.28 10.50 2.18
C SER A 56 -4.14 9.78 2.89
N PHE A 57 -3.16 10.58 3.32
CA PHE A 57 -1.99 10.16 4.09
C PHE A 57 -1.99 10.85 5.44
N ALA A 58 -1.81 10.07 6.50
CA ALA A 58 -1.56 10.53 7.85
C ALA A 58 -0.41 9.71 8.45
N ALA A 59 0.15 10.16 9.57
CA ALA A 59 1.29 9.52 10.21
C ALA A 59 1.06 8.04 10.58
N LYS A 60 -0.19 7.60 10.74
CA LYS A 60 -0.56 6.22 11.09
C LYS A 60 -1.49 5.57 10.08
N GLN A 61 -1.78 6.20 8.95
CA GLN A 61 -2.84 5.75 8.06
C GLN A 61 -2.61 6.15 6.62
N ILE A 62 -2.93 5.23 5.72
CA ILE A 62 -3.10 5.48 4.28
C ILE A 62 -4.48 4.99 3.90
N GLN A 63 -5.24 5.81 3.18
CA GLN A 63 -6.50 5.39 2.59
C GLN A 63 -6.60 5.90 1.17
N PHE A 64 -7.19 5.10 0.29
CA PHE A 64 -7.48 5.53 -1.06
C PHE A 64 -8.73 4.86 -1.62
N VAL A 65 -9.34 5.53 -2.58
CA VAL A 65 -10.45 5.05 -3.39
C VAL A 65 -10.15 5.37 -4.85
N CYS A 66 -10.24 4.37 -5.72
CA CYS A 66 -10.17 4.52 -7.16
C CYS A 66 -11.56 4.30 -7.75
N GLY A 67 -11.85 4.94 -8.87
CA GLY A 67 -13.03 4.65 -9.68
C GLY A 67 -12.87 3.35 -10.47
N LEU A 68 -13.94 3.00 -11.19
CA LEU A 68 -13.91 1.89 -12.14
C LEU A 68 -12.95 2.19 -13.28
N SER A 69 -12.32 1.14 -13.80
CA SER A 69 -11.57 1.21 -15.04
C SER A 69 -12.54 1.43 -16.18
N SER A 70 -12.24 2.34 -17.11
CA SER A 70 -13.00 2.49 -18.34
C SER A 70 -12.79 1.33 -19.33
N ILE A 71 -11.86 0.42 -19.04
CA ILE A 71 -11.54 -0.74 -19.89
C ILE A 71 -12.17 -1.98 -19.25
N SER A 72 -13.35 -2.37 -19.72
CA SER A 72 -14.00 -3.61 -19.29
C SER A 72 -13.10 -4.79 -19.65
N THR A 73 -12.71 -5.61 -18.67
CA THR A 73 -11.75 -6.76 -18.71
C THR A 73 -10.30 -6.48 -18.27
N ALA A 74 -9.93 -5.24 -17.93
CA ALA A 74 -8.57 -4.97 -17.46
C ALA A 74 -8.41 -5.17 -15.95
N ARG A 75 -7.48 -6.04 -15.52
CA ARG A 75 -7.00 -6.09 -14.13
C ARG A 75 -6.65 -4.66 -13.67
N GLN A 76 -7.14 -4.26 -12.51
CA GLN A 76 -6.79 -2.96 -11.92
C GLN A 76 -5.63 -3.14 -10.96
N GLY A 77 -4.69 -2.19 -10.96
CA GLY A 77 -3.55 -2.21 -10.07
C GLY A 77 -3.04 -0.83 -9.69
N LEU A 78 -2.69 -0.67 -8.42
CA LEU A 78 -2.13 0.54 -7.84
C LEU A 78 -0.91 0.17 -6.99
N GLU A 79 0.19 0.90 -7.14
CA GLU A 79 1.35 0.83 -6.25
C GLU A 79 1.47 2.16 -5.48
N VAL A 80 1.54 2.07 -4.15
CA VAL A 80 1.72 3.20 -3.25
C VAL A 80 3.07 3.06 -2.57
N VAL A 81 4.02 3.92 -2.93
CA VAL A 81 5.35 3.97 -2.33
C VAL A 81 5.36 5.03 -1.23
N THR A 82 5.81 4.64 -0.04
CA THR A 82 5.91 5.54 1.11
C THR A 82 7.14 5.21 1.95
N TYR A 83 7.45 6.10 2.89
CA TYR A 83 8.50 5.90 3.88
C TYR A 83 7.90 5.60 5.24
N VAL A 84 8.49 4.66 5.96
CA VAL A 84 8.11 4.29 7.33
C VAL A 84 9.30 4.49 8.26
N SER A 85 9.04 5.15 9.38
CA SER A 85 9.94 5.16 10.52
C SER A 85 9.78 3.85 11.28
N GLY A 86 10.81 3.01 11.24
CA GLY A 86 10.89 1.71 11.88
C GLY A 86 11.41 1.79 13.31
N GLU A 87 10.59 1.30 14.24
CA GLU A 87 10.85 0.98 15.63
C GLU A 87 10.62 -0.52 15.87
N GLY A 88 11.48 -1.14 16.68
CA GLY A 88 11.43 -2.59 16.92
C GLY A 88 11.90 -3.42 15.72
N THR A 89 11.33 -4.61 15.54
CA THR A 89 11.75 -5.60 14.53
C THR A 89 10.72 -5.80 13.40
N SER A 90 9.55 -5.18 13.50
CA SER A 90 8.46 -5.36 12.55
C SER A 90 7.54 -4.14 12.46
N LEU A 91 6.85 -4.05 11.34
CA LEU A 91 5.72 -3.16 11.10
C LEU A 91 4.42 -3.92 11.31
N GLN A 92 3.66 -3.52 12.31
CA GLN A 92 2.31 -4.00 12.58
C GLN A 92 1.29 -3.09 11.91
N LEU A 93 0.44 -3.67 11.07
CA LEU A 93 -0.59 -2.93 10.36
C LEU A 93 -1.91 -3.69 10.32
N ASN A 94 -3.00 -2.93 10.29
CA ASN A 94 -4.33 -3.42 10.00
C ASN A 94 -4.73 -2.97 8.60
N LEU A 95 -5.08 -3.93 7.75
CA LEU A 95 -5.48 -3.71 6.38
C LEU A 95 -7.00 -3.92 6.28
N GLY A 96 -7.72 -2.84 6.03
CA GLY A 96 -9.11 -2.87 5.63
C GLY A 96 -9.22 -2.80 4.11
N ASN A 97 -10.13 -3.58 3.53
CA ASN A 97 -10.57 -3.36 2.15
C ASN A 97 -12.10 -3.45 2.08
N SER A 98 -12.65 -3.07 0.93
CA SER A 98 -14.09 -3.13 0.68
C SER A 98 -14.52 -4.37 -0.12
N SER A 99 -13.60 -5.25 -0.54
CA SER A 99 -13.91 -6.35 -1.46
C SER A 99 -13.01 -7.59 -1.29
N PRO A 100 -13.57 -8.81 -1.30
CA PRO A 100 -12.80 -10.06 -1.20
C PRO A 100 -11.99 -10.40 -2.46
N THR A 101 -12.09 -9.62 -3.54
CA THR A 101 -11.41 -9.88 -4.83
C THR A 101 -10.05 -9.19 -4.98
N PHE A 102 -9.52 -8.60 -3.91
CA PHE A 102 -8.24 -7.90 -3.95
C PHE A 102 -7.07 -8.76 -3.48
N ASN A 103 -6.04 -8.82 -4.32
CA ASN A 103 -4.72 -9.24 -3.88
C ASN A 103 -3.93 -8.02 -3.41
N MET A 104 -3.24 -8.16 -2.27
CA MET A 104 -2.51 -7.08 -1.62
C MET A 104 -1.14 -7.60 -1.23
N SER A 105 -0.10 -6.84 -1.51
CA SER A 105 1.28 -7.23 -1.21
C SER A 105 2.13 -6.02 -0.87
N TYR A 106 3.33 -6.28 -0.37
CA TYR A 106 4.31 -5.24 -0.09
C TYR A 106 5.70 -5.64 -0.59
N ARG A 107 6.56 -4.64 -0.81
CA ARG A 107 7.98 -4.82 -1.08
C ARG A 107 8.79 -3.65 -0.50
N PHE A 108 9.89 -3.95 0.18
CA PHE A 108 10.87 -2.94 0.58
C PHE A 108 11.69 -2.50 -0.64
N LEU A 109 11.83 -1.19 -0.83
CA LEU A 109 12.70 -0.63 -1.87
C LEU A 109 14.12 -0.52 -1.31
N GLY A 110 15.09 -1.13 -2.00
CA GLY A 110 16.50 -1.13 -1.59
C GLY A 110 16.94 -2.25 -0.64
N GLY A 111 16.08 -3.25 -0.38
CA GLY A 111 16.41 -4.41 0.45
C GLY A 111 15.70 -5.69 0.03
N VAL A 112 16.00 -6.79 0.72
CA VAL A 112 15.29 -8.07 0.58
C VAL A 112 14.13 -8.11 1.57
N GLY A 113 12.90 -8.05 1.05
CA GLY A 113 11.69 -8.16 1.85
C GLY A 113 10.45 -7.88 1.03
N SER A 114 9.60 -8.89 0.87
CA SER A 114 8.31 -8.77 0.21
C SER A 114 7.38 -9.87 0.70
N GLY A 115 6.08 -9.64 0.62
CA GLY A 115 5.11 -10.64 1.02
C GLY A 115 3.68 -10.26 0.64
N GLN A 116 2.78 -11.22 0.77
CA GLN A 116 1.36 -10.99 0.66
C GLN A 116 0.80 -10.40 1.97
N LEU A 117 -0.22 -9.57 1.85
CA LEU A 117 -1.00 -9.04 2.95
C LEU A 117 -2.41 -9.61 2.89
N VAL A 118 -2.98 -9.84 4.06
CA VAL A 118 -4.37 -10.29 4.21
C VAL A 118 -5.21 -9.17 4.83
N VAL A 119 -6.53 -9.23 4.65
CA VAL A 119 -7.44 -8.34 5.38
C VAL A 119 -7.30 -8.58 6.88
N GLY A 120 -7.28 -7.51 7.67
CA GLY A 120 -7.06 -7.53 9.11
C GLY A 120 -5.59 -7.29 9.47
N ASN A 121 -5.14 -7.92 10.56
CA ASN A 121 -3.81 -7.67 11.12
C ASN A 121 -2.72 -8.38 10.33
N ASN A 122 -1.64 -7.67 10.03
CA ASN A 122 -0.44 -8.16 9.38
C ASN A 122 0.79 -7.73 10.18
N SER A 123 1.82 -8.57 10.16
CA SER A 123 3.15 -8.30 10.72
C SER A 123 4.19 -8.42 9.60
N ILE A 124 4.86 -7.32 9.29
CA ILE A 124 5.93 -7.29 8.29
C ILE A 124 7.26 -7.17 9.03
N LEU A 125 8.11 -8.20 8.95
CA LEU A 125 9.46 -8.11 9.50
C LEU A 125 10.28 -7.07 8.73
N PHE A 126 10.97 -6.18 9.44
CA PHE A 126 11.92 -5.30 8.80
C PHE A 126 13.11 -6.11 8.27
N PRO A 127 13.65 -5.79 7.08
CA PRO A 127 14.86 -6.42 6.58
C PRO A 127 16.01 -6.24 7.58
N THR A 128 16.72 -7.33 7.88
CA THR A 128 18.00 -7.25 8.58
C THR A 128 19.08 -6.83 7.60
N ALA A 129 20.01 -5.98 8.06
CA ALA A 129 21.22 -5.63 7.30
C ALA A 129 22.11 -6.86 7.07
#